data_AF-A0A2N5YXU7-F1
#
_entry.id   AF-A0A2N5YXU7-F1
#
_cell.length_a   1.000
_cell.length_b   1.000
_cell.length_c   1.000
_cell.angle_alpha   90.00
_cell.angle_beta   90.00
_cell.angle_gamma   90.00
#
_symmetry.space_group_name_H-M   'P 1'
#
loop_
_entity.id
_entity.type
_entity.pdbx_description
1 polymer ?
#
loop_
_entity_poly.entity_id
_entity_poly.type
_entity_poly.pdbx_seq_one_letter_code
_entity_poly.pdbx_strand_id
1 'polypeptide(L)'
;MYSLSKFRKKVGIGISVLIFILSFSFSVKSQVTYSLNTPSYYTVFSDGGGVFDNTTELGLWANSGNKHVVAWREMQTNGTNSGSARYLQVGDVLTVTIAATAAYGQIGLSLNSSPSTGSWANRYSNSILYIQVDGTTGSWYVNSNAGNETLDYTVSTTWHDYVFNIRITSETTADIELVVDGTTTKRLMNVTMNGSSGTDISHFVVYLNDDWNGSANTNIYLKPTTQHNATGEVYLGYYLSSGTYTPGLVKDGLTSNSTSTSNSNDVYIGGDLGSTVVLSSANTYTGATTINANAALKLGVSSATSSSGPLGTTDAGTTVSSGGVLDMNGYSLSSSATESLTLNGTGISSSGALINSSGTSSVWAGSIALSSLSAIGGTGDITISGVISGANDL
;
A
#
# COMPACT_ATOMS: atom_id res chain seq x y z
N MET A 1 -47.00 2.52 61.85
CA MET A 1 -47.07 3.94 61.41
C MET A 1 -45.74 4.60 61.74
N TYR A 2 -45.21 5.38 60.81
CA TYR A 2 -43.81 5.83 60.67
C TYR A 2 -43.16 6.55 61.87
N SER A 3 -41.86 6.33 62.03
CA SER A 3 -40.78 7.36 62.00
C SER A 3 -39.77 7.19 63.14
N LEU A 4 -38.52 6.83 62.80
CA LEU A 4 -37.37 7.16 63.63
C LEU A 4 -36.22 7.63 62.74
N SER A 5 -35.98 8.94 62.80
CA SER A 5 -34.78 9.60 62.29
C SER A 5 -33.56 9.17 63.10
N LYS A 6 -32.48 8.71 62.45
CA LYS A 6 -31.15 8.68 63.06
C LYS A 6 -30.06 9.09 62.06
N PHE A 7 -29.51 10.26 62.35
CA PHE A 7 -28.12 10.68 62.28
C PHE A 7 -27.16 9.92 61.34
N ARG A 8 -26.67 10.65 60.34
CA ARG A 8 -25.59 10.30 59.43
C ARG A 8 -24.26 10.16 60.18
N LYS A 9 -23.60 9.01 60.06
CA LYS A 9 -22.15 8.86 60.30
C LYS A 9 -21.51 8.59 58.94
N LYS A 10 -20.74 9.55 58.42
CA LYS A 10 -19.92 9.37 57.21
C LYS A 10 -18.82 8.35 57.52
N VAL A 11 -18.85 7.20 56.89
CA VAL A 11 -17.71 6.27 56.80
C VAL A 11 -17.16 6.44 55.39
N GLY A 12 -15.95 6.99 55.28
CA GLY A 12 -15.21 7.06 54.03
C GLY A 12 -14.68 5.67 53.69
N ILE A 13 -15.25 5.04 52.68
CA ILE A 13 -14.71 3.82 52.08
C ILE A 13 -13.73 4.28 51.00
N GLY A 14 -12.43 4.14 51.27
CA GLY A 14 -11.39 4.32 50.26
C GLY A 14 -11.49 3.20 49.24
N ILE A 15 -11.88 3.53 48.01
CA ILE A 15 -11.83 2.62 46.87
C ILE A 15 -10.40 2.66 46.35
N SER A 16 -9.62 1.63 46.66
CA SER A 16 -8.35 1.37 45.96
C SER A 16 -8.68 0.84 44.57
N VAL A 17 -8.66 1.73 43.58
CA VAL A 17 -8.68 1.34 42.16
C VAL A 17 -7.28 0.83 41.82
N LEU A 18 -7.13 -0.50 41.78
CA LEU A 18 -5.94 -1.14 41.23
C LEU A 18 -6.01 -0.98 39.70
N ILE A 19 -5.36 0.05 39.15
CA ILE A 19 -5.24 0.24 37.71
C ILE A 19 -4.23 -0.80 37.22
N PHE A 20 -4.71 -1.89 36.62
CA PHE A 20 -3.90 -2.69 35.70
C PHE A 20 -3.66 -1.83 34.46
N ILE A 21 -2.52 -1.15 34.40
CA ILE A 21 -2.02 -0.60 33.14
C ILE A 21 -1.62 -1.82 32.31
N LEU A 22 -2.55 -2.32 31.51
CA LEU A 22 -2.22 -3.13 30.35
C LEU A 22 -1.44 -2.18 29.44
N SER A 23 -0.13 -2.23 29.48
CA SER A 23 0.72 -1.58 28.50
C SER A 23 0.43 -2.24 27.16
N PHE A 24 -0.55 -1.71 26.43
CA PHE A 24 -0.54 -1.80 24.99
C PHE A 24 0.72 -1.06 24.55
N SER A 25 1.80 -1.80 24.35
CA SER A 25 2.83 -1.37 23.43
C SER A 25 2.12 -1.26 22.09
N PHE A 26 1.72 -0.06 21.71
CA PHE A 26 1.57 0.23 20.30
C PHE A 26 2.96 -0.03 19.72
N SER A 27 3.12 -1.17 19.05
CA SER A 27 4.26 -1.34 18.16
C SER A 27 4.06 -0.24 17.12
N VAL A 28 4.80 0.86 17.25
CA VAL A 28 4.95 1.81 16.16
C VAL A 28 5.64 0.97 15.09
N LYS A 29 4.85 0.40 14.16
CA LYS A 29 5.38 -0.30 13.00
C LYS A 29 6.42 0.66 12.40
N SER A 30 7.67 0.22 12.39
CA SER A 30 8.82 1.13 12.46
C SER A 30 8.86 2.02 11.22
N GLN A 31 8.64 3.31 11.36
CA GLN A 31 8.76 4.28 10.27
C GLN A 31 10.21 4.77 10.17
N VAL A 32 10.67 5.01 8.94
CA VAL A 32 11.93 5.72 8.68
C VAL A 32 11.62 7.07 8.06
N THR A 33 11.92 8.14 8.78
CA THR A 33 11.83 9.52 8.28
C THR A 33 13.20 9.97 7.78
N TYR A 34 13.25 10.49 6.56
CA TYR A 34 14.51 10.91 5.94
C TYR A 34 14.95 12.29 6.42
N SER A 35 16.24 12.44 6.74
CA SER A 35 16.84 13.74 7.00
C SER A 35 17.16 14.43 5.66
N LEU A 36 16.49 15.55 5.39
CA LEU A 36 16.52 16.20 4.07
C LEU A 36 17.45 17.41 4.02
N ASN A 37 17.76 17.99 5.18
CA ASN A 37 18.66 19.13 5.36
C ASN A 37 20.15 18.79 5.15
N THR A 38 20.47 17.61 4.62
CA THR A 38 21.85 17.17 4.44
C THR A 38 22.07 16.74 2.99
N PRO A 39 22.37 17.68 2.08
CA PRO A 39 22.53 17.37 0.65
C PRO A 39 23.57 16.29 0.34
N SER A 40 24.58 16.10 1.19
CA SER A 40 25.60 15.04 1.05
C SER A 40 25.04 13.62 1.23
N TYR A 41 23.80 13.48 1.67
CA TYR A 41 23.08 12.21 1.71
C TYR A 41 22.56 11.76 0.34
N TYR A 42 22.64 12.63 -0.66
CA TYR A 42 22.22 12.36 -2.03
C TYR A 42 23.43 12.25 -2.94
N THR A 43 23.37 11.30 -3.87
CA THR A 43 24.18 11.42 -5.09
C THR A 43 23.50 12.47 -5.96
N VAL A 44 24.25 13.45 -6.48
CA VAL A 44 23.67 14.59 -7.20
C VAL A 44 24.31 14.72 -8.58
N PHE A 45 23.47 14.94 -9.58
CA PHE A 45 23.87 15.46 -10.89
C PHE A 45 23.34 16.87 -11.03
N SER A 46 24.17 17.78 -11.53
CA SER A 46 23.79 19.15 -11.80
C SER A 46 24.44 19.66 -13.07
N ASP A 47 23.65 20.29 -13.93
CA ASP A 47 24.11 21.02 -15.10
C ASP A 47 23.22 22.25 -15.25
N GLY A 48 23.65 23.36 -14.66
CA GLY A 48 22.85 24.58 -14.61
C GLY A 48 21.76 24.61 -13.52
N GLY A 49 21.82 23.67 -12.57
CA GLY A 49 21.01 23.61 -11.36
C GLY A 49 21.82 23.19 -10.15
N GLY A 50 21.15 22.84 -9.05
CA GLY A 50 21.80 22.31 -7.85
C GLY A 50 20.85 21.98 -6.70
N VAL A 51 21.41 21.40 -5.63
CA VAL A 51 20.72 21.15 -4.36
C VAL A 51 21.31 22.01 -3.25
N PHE A 52 20.54 22.30 -2.20
CA PHE A 52 21.02 23.01 -1.02
C PHE A 52 20.22 22.62 0.24
N ASP A 53 20.84 22.86 1.40
CA ASP A 53 20.19 22.72 2.70
C ASP A 53 19.29 23.95 2.97
N ASN A 54 18.00 23.70 3.24
CA ASN A 54 17.06 24.71 3.72
C ASN A 54 16.58 24.38 5.14
N THR A 55 17.51 24.20 6.08
CA THR A 55 17.35 23.93 7.52
C THR A 55 16.76 22.57 7.85
N THR A 56 15.57 22.26 7.33
CA THR A 56 14.88 20.96 7.50
C THR A 56 14.56 20.29 6.18
N GLU A 57 14.73 21.01 5.08
CA GLU A 57 14.30 20.62 3.73
C GLU A 57 15.51 20.49 2.79
N LEU A 58 15.36 19.69 1.74
CA LEU A 58 16.26 19.71 0.60
C LEU A 58 15.69 20.65 -0.45
N GLY A 59 16.39 21.75 -0.75
CA GLY A 59 16.03 22.66 -1.84
C GLY A 59 16.68 22.25 -3.15
N LEU A 60 15.95 22.36 -4.27
CA LEU A 60 16.45 22.18 -5.64
C LEU A 60 16.19 23.45 -6.46
N TRP A 61 17.17 23.85 -7.28
CA TRP A 61 17.06 24.96 -8.22
C TRP A 61 17.61 24.58 -9.60
N ALA A 62 17.11 25.22 -10.67
CA ALA A 62 17.49 24.91 -12.05
C ALA A 62 17.19 26.08 -13.00
N ASN A 63 17.98 27.16 -12.93
CA ASN A 63 17.72 28.43 -13.63
C ASN A 63 18.87 28.93 -14.54
N SER A 64 19.92 28.14 -14.72
CA SER A 64 21.07 28.50 -15.55
C SER A 64 21.46 27.38 -16.52
N GLY A 65 22.25 27.65 -17.56
CA GLY A 65 22.77 26.61 -18.46
C GLY A 65 21.70 25.66 -19.00
N ASN A 66 21.94 24.35 -18.89
CA ASN A 66 20.99 23.31 -19.30
C ASN A 66 19.84 23.09 -18.30
N LYS A 67 19.85 23.78 -17.15
CA LYS A 67 18.81 23.77 -16.13
C LYS A 67 18.40 22.37 -15.69
N HIS A 68 19.36 21.50 -15.39
CA HIS A 68 19.11 20.13 -14.94
C HIS A 68 19.66 19.91 -13.54
N VAL A 69 18.85 19.32 -12.65
CA VAL A 69 19.32 18.76 -11.39
C VAL A 69 18.58 17.47 -11.06
N VAL A 70 19.32 16.48 -10.55
CA VAL A 70 18.78 15.19 -10.08
C VAL A 70 19.46 14.83 -8.76
N ALA A 71 18.68 14.38 -7.79
CA ALA A 71 19.15 13.91 -6.50
C ALA A 71 18.65 12.48 -6.25
N TRP A 72 19.57 11.52 -6.18
CA TRP A 72 19.27 10.12 -5.87
C TRP A 72 19.52 9.83 -4.39
N ARG A 73 18.53 9.21 -3.73
CA ARG A 73 18.63 8.77 -2.34
C ARG A 73 18.41 7.27 -2.24
N GLU A 74 19.41 6.54 -1.76
CA GLU A 74 19.25 5.13 -1.40
C GLU A 74 18.38 5.01 -0.14
N MET A 75 17.47 4.04 -0.14
CA MET A 75 16.60 3.74 1.01
C MET A 75 17.28 2.78 1.98
N GLN A 76 17.29 3.16 3.26
CA GLN A 76 18.02 2.48 4.32
C GLN A 76 17.17 2.31 5.57
N THR A 77 17.68 1.55 6.54
CA THR A 77 17.03 1.34 7.84
C THR A 77 16.97 2.60 8.72
N ASN A 78 17.57 3.72 8.30
CA ASN A 78 17.40 5.04 8.92
C ASN A 78 17.45 6.16 7.87
N GLY A 79 17.06 7.37 8.29
CA GLY A 79 17.02 8.53 7.41
C GLY A 79 18.33 9.29 7.24
N THR A 80 19.41 8.87 7.92
CA THR A 80 20.66 9.63 8.09
C THR A 80 21.83 9.11 7.26
N ASN A 81 21.57 8.22 6.29
CA ASN A 81 22.59 7.59 5.44
C ASN A 81 23.64 6.74 6.20
N SER A 82 23.34 6.37 7.43
CA SER A 82 24.21 5.53 8.28
C SER A 82 23.61 4.14 8.51
N GLY A 83 22.51 3.84 7.83
CA GLY A 83 21.78 2.59 7.96
C GLY A 83 22.30 1.54 6.99
N SER A 84 21.69 0.36 7.06
CA SER A 84 21.87 -0.68 6.06
C SER A 84 20.82 -0.49 4.96
N ALA A 85 21.12 -0.94 3.74
CA ALA A 85 20.16 -0.97 2.63
C ALA A 85 18.85 -1.66 3.03
N ARG A 86 17.72 -0.97 2.81
CA ARG A 86 16.36 -1.46 3.03
C ARG A 86 15.42 -0.85 1.99
N TYR A 87 15.32 -1.53 0.87
CA TYR A 87 14.55 -1.15 -0.33
C TYR A 87 13.07 -1.37 -0.14
N LEU A 88 12.18 -0.64 -0.84
CA LEU A 88 10.74 -0.84 -0.67
C LEU A 88 10.31 -2.25 -1.06
N GLN A 89 9.41 -2.80 -0.26
CA GLN A 89 8.87 -4.15 -0.35
C GLN A 89 7.34 -4.10 -0.33
N VAL A 90 6.69 -5.23 -0.62
CA VAL A 90 5.23 -5.36 -0.51
C VAL A 90 4.77 -4.97 0.90
N GLY A 91 3.75 -4.11 0.99
CA GLY A 91 3.24 -3.56 2.24
C GLY A 91 3.97 -2.31 2.75
N ASP A 92 4.99 -1.82 2.02
CA ASP A 92 5.57 -0.51 2.30
C ASP A 92 4.78 0.61 1.63
N VAL A 93 4.75 1.75 2.31
CA VAL A 93 4.31 3.04 1.77
C VAL A 93 5.47 4.01 1.82
N LEU A 94 5.88 4.52 0.66
CA LEU A 94 6.76 5.70 0.57
C LEU A 94 5.87 6.94 0.48
N THR A 95 6.04 7.85 1.43
CA THR A 95 5.48 9.19 1.38
C THR A 95 6.60 10.16 1.02
N VAL A 96 6.41 10.96 -0.04
CA VAL A 96 7.30 12.06 -0.41
C VAL A 96 6.47 13.31 -0.54
N THR A 97 6.94 14.41 0.07
CA THR A 97 6.29 15.71 -0.08
C THR A 97 7.19 16.66 -0.84
N ILE A 98 6.69 17.13 -1.98
CA ILE A 98 7.34 18.16 -2.80
C ILE A 98 6.52 19.44 -2.64
N ALA A 99 7.10 20.46 -2.02
CA ALA A 99 6.56 21.80 -2.04
C ALA A 99 7.06 22.51 -3.29
N ALA A 100 6.16 22.97 -4.16
CA ALA A 100 6.51 23.64 -5.40
C ALA A 100 5.38 24.51 -5.94
N THR A 101 5.73 25.44 -6.84
CA THR A 101 4.81 25.91 -7.88
C THR A 101 4.96 25.03 -9.13
N ALA A 102 4.41 25.45 -10.26
CA ALA A 102 4.74 24.86 -11.56
C ALA A 102 6.19 25.20 -11.99
N ALA A 103 6.69 24.51 -13.02
CA ALA A 103 7.98 24.76 -13.66
C ALA A 103 7.82 24.67 -15.18
N TYR A 104 8.63 25.38 -15.96
CA TYR A 104 8.57 25.36 -17.43
C TYR A 104 9.07 24.03 -17.99
N GLY A 105 10.07 23.44 -17.33
CA GLY A 105 10.56 22.11 -17.64
C GLY A 105 9.76 21.06 -16.90
N GLN A 106 10.40 20.35 -15.98
CA GLN A 106 9.84 19.16 -15.34
C GLN A 106 10.06 19.20 -13.83
N ILE A 107 9.05 18.80 -13.06
CA ILE A 107 9.21 18.43 -11.64
C ILE A 107 8.85 16.96 -11.55
N GLY A 108 9.67 16.15 -10.89
CA GLY A 108 9.31 14.75 -10.72
C GLY A 108 10.02 14.00 -9.61
N LEU A 109 9.43 12.84 -9.33
CA LEU A 109 9.82 11.84 -8.37
C LEU A 109 9.87 10.50 -9.09
N SER A 110 10.99 9.79 -9.04
CA SER A 110 11.15 8.46 -9.63
C SER A 110 11.57 7.45 -8.57
N LEU A 111 11.07 6.23 -8.69
CA LEU A 111 11.53 5.07 -7.93
C LEU A 111 12.40 4.20 -8.82
N ASN A 112 13.65 3.96 -8.41
CA ASN A 112 14.62 3.30 -9.27
C ASN A 112 15.24 2.06 -8.61
N SER A 113 15.60 1.09 -9.46
CA SER A 113 16.34 -0.11 -9.08
C SER A 113 17.83 0.02 -9.42
N SER A 114 18.70 0.10 -8.41
CA SER A 114 20.15 0.25 -8.57
C SER A 114 20.52 1.21 -9.72
N PRO A 115 20.07 2.48 -9.67
CA PRO A 115 20.19 3.39 -10.79
C PRO A 115 21.64 3.67 -11.13
N SER A 116 21.93 3.79 -12.43
CA SER A 116 23.09 4.57 -12.87
C SER A 116 22.91 6.02 -12.41
N THR A 117 24.00 6.76 -12.22
CA THR A 117 23.96 8.19 -11.88
C THR A 117 24.95 8.97 -12.75
N GLY A 118 24.96 10.30 -12.64
CA GLY A 118 25.96 11.15 -13.30
C GLY A 118 25.50 11.85 -14.58
N SER A 119 24.25 11.66 -15.01
CA SER A 119 23.64 12.45 -16.10
C SER A 119 22.15 12.70 -15.89
N TRP A 120 21.61 13.71 -16.57
CA TRP A 120 20.17 14.02 -16.57
C TRP A 120 19.30 12.82 -16.98
N ALA A 121 19.75 12.05 -17.99
CA ALA A 121 19.02 10.89 -18.48
C ALA A 121 18.89 9.78 -17.42
N ASN A 122 19.83 9.71 -16.47
CA ASN A 122 19.82 8.66 -15.46
C ASN A 122 18.74 8.81 -14.39
N ARG A 123 17.97 9.91 -14.37
CA ARG A 123 16.79 10.03 -13.50
C ARG A 123 15.80 8.88 -13.71
N TYR A 124 15.78 8.30 -14.92
CA TYR A 124 14.97 7.13 -15.27
C TYR A 124 15.76 5.83 -15.40
N SER A 125 17.04 5.79 -15.00
CA SER A 125 17.83 4.56 -15.06
C SER A 125 17.15 3.49 -14.18
N ASN A 126 16.68 2.41 -14.81
CA ASN A 126 15.96 1.32 -14.15
C ASN A 126 14.77 1.81 -13.31
N SER A 127 14.03 2.79 -13.84
CA SER A 127 12.82 3.30 -13.19
C SER A 127 11.77 2.20 -13.08
N ILE A 128 11.23 2.02 -11.88
CA ILE A 128 10.11 1.11 -11.57
C ILE A 128 8.77 1.84 -11.68
N LEU A 129 8.75 3.13 -11.35
CA LEU A 129 7.68 4.06 -11.71
C LEU A 129 8.22 5.48 -11.51
N TYR A 130 7.63 6.46 -12.19
CA TYR A 130 7.90 7.86 -11.87
C TYR A 130 6.63 8.68 -11.94
N ILE A 131 6.59 9.74 -11.14
CA ILE A 131 5.51 10.71 -11.05
C ILE A 131 6.09 12.05 -11.49
N GLN A 132 5.51 12.65 -12.52
CA GLN A 132 6.05 13.85 -13.14
C GLN A 132 4.94 14.82 -13.54
N VAL A 133 5.29 16.10 -13.60
CA VAL A 133 4.55 17.11 -14.34
C VAL A 133 5.50 17.84 -15.28
N ASP A 134 5.00 18.17 -16.48
CA ASP A 134 5.72 18.89 -17.52
C ASP A 134 5.05 20.24 -17.80
N GLY A 135 5.85 21.31 -17.80
CA GLY A 135 5.38 22.66 -18.13
C GLY A 135 4.50 23.31 -17.08
N THR A 136 4.20 24.60 -17.32
CA THR A 136 3.51 25.46 -16.34
C THR A 136 2.00 25.20 -16.23
N THR A 137 1.45 24.38 -17.12
CA THR A 137 0.02 24.06 -17.21
C THR A 137 -0.22 22.55 -17.37
N GLY A 138 0.79 21.73 -17.11
CA GLY A 138 0.67 20.28 -17.16
C GLY A 138 -0.10 19.73 -15.96
N SER A 139 -0.55 18.48 -16.08
CA SER A 139 -1.06 17.73 -14.93
C SER A 139 -0.02 16.72 -14.46
N TRP A 140 0.02 16.47 -13.15
CA TRP A 140 0.78 15.35 -12.62
C TRP A 140 0.33 14.05 -13.28
N TYR A 141 1.27 13.21 -13.67
CA TYR A 141 1.03 11.89 -14.23
C TYR A 141 2.01 10.88 -13.65
N VAL A 142 1.62 9.61 -13.71
CA VAL A 142 2.44 8.46 -13.36
C VAL A 142 2.85 7.77 -14.64
N ASN A 143 4.14 7.50 -14.81
CA ASN A 143 4.62 6.54 -15.78
C ASN A 143 4.79 5.17 -15.13
N SER A 144 4.20 4.18 -15.77
CA SER A 144 4.20 2.78 -15.37
C SER A 144 4.32 1.88 -16.61
N ASN A 145 4.15 0.57 -16.45
CA ASN A 145 4.17 -0.35 -17.57
C ASN A 145 3.03 -0.06 -18.59
N ALA A 146 1.97 0.62 -18.17
CA ALA A 146 0.88 1.07 -19.04
C ALA A 146 1.20 2.34 -19.84
N GLY A 147 2.37 2.96 -19.62
CA GLY A 147 2.71 4.28 -20.15
C GLY A 147 2.37 5.40 -19.17
N ASN A 148 2.06 6.59 -19.69
CA ASN A 148 1.76 7.77 -18.88
C ASN A 148 0.25 7.90 -18.60
N GLU A 149 -0.12 7.96 -17.33
CA GLU A 149 -1.50 8.12 -16.87
C GLU A 149 -1.63 9.33 -15.93
N THR A 150 -2.57 10.21 -16.20
CA THR A 150 -2.79 11.47 -15.46
C THR A 150 -3.40 11.22 -14.08
N LEU A 151 -2.97 12.01 -13.08
CA LEU A 151 -3.60 12.14 -11.77
C LEU A 151 -4.65 13.26 -11.75
N ASP A 152 -4.91 13.92 -12.89
CA ASP A 152 -5.93 14.96 -13.06
C ASP A 152 -5.81 16.11 -12.05
N TYR A 153 -4.56 16.50 -11.76
CA TYR A 153 -4.25 17.71 -11.01
C TYR A 153 -3.27 18.57 -11.79
N THR A 154 -3.77 19.70 -12.30
CA THR A 154 -2.98 20.68 -13.06
C THR A 154 -2.21 21.60 -12.12
N VAL A 155 -0.92 21.80 -12.39
CA VAL A 155 -0.08 22.71 -11.61
C VAL A 155 -0.37 24.18 -11.93
N SER A 156 0.05 25.08 -11.05
CA SER A 156 -0.08 26.53 -11.22
C SER A 156 1.09 27.28 -10.61
N THR A 157 1.13 28.61 -10.76
CA THR A 157 2.10 29.48 -10.07
C THR A 157 1.87 29.59 -8.56
N THR A 158 0.81 28.98 -8.03
CA THR A 158 0.53 28.92 -6.59
C THR A 158 1.36 27.85 -5.93
N TRP A 159 1.86 28.15 -4.74
CA TRP A 159 2.58 27.18 -3.91
C TRP A 159 1.62 26.11 -3.38
N HIS A 160 2.03 24.86 -3.54
CA HIS A 160 1.32 23.71 -3.03
C HIS A 160 2.29 22.70 -2.41
N ASP A 161 1.83 22.02 -1.36
CA ASP A 161 2.46 20.80 -0.86
C ASP A 161 1.84 19.61 -1.59
N TYR A 162 2.60 19.00 -2.50
CA TYR A 162 2.24 17.77 -3.20
C TYR A 162 2.75 16.57 -2.42
N VAL A 163 1.85 15.86 -1.73
CA VAL A 163 2.16 14.65 -0.96
C VAL A 163 1.85 13.43 -1.83
N PHE A 164 2.89 12.71 -2.24
CA PHE A 164 2.76 11.44 -2.95
C PHE A 164 2.87 10.29 -1.97
N ASN A 165 1.81 9.49 -1.84
CA ASN A 165 1.82 8.21 -1.14
C ASN A 165 1.86 7.09 -2.17
N ILE A 166 2.96 6.36 -2.20
CA ILE A 166 3.20 5.24 -3.13
C ILE A 166 3.19 3.96 -2.31
N ARG A 167 2.20 3.10 -2.51
CA ARG A 167 1.99 1.85 -1.75
C ARG A 167 2.37 0.68 -2.63
N ILE A 168 3.32 -0.15 -2.20
CA ILE A 168 3.71 -1.35 -2.96
C ILE A 168 2.75 -2.48 -2.60
N THR A 169 1.88 -2.88 -3.53
CA THR A 169 0.77 -3.81 -3.27
C THR A 169 1.10 -5.25 -3.66
N SER A 170 2.05 -5.45 -4.57
CA SER A 170 2.64 -6.77 -4.87
C SER A 170 4.05 -6.57 -5.44
N GLU A 171 4.75 -7.67 -5.77
CA GLU A 171 6.05 -7.59 -6.43
C GLU A 171 6.04 -6.84 -7.78
N THR A 172 4.87 -6.63 -8.39
CA THR A 172 4.74 -5.97 -9.69
C THR A 172 3.72 -4.83 -9.71
N THR A 173 3.06 -4.53 -8.59
CA THR A 173 2.00 -3.51 -8.56
C THR A 173 2.13 -2.53 -7.41
N ALA A 174 1.61 -1.33 -7.64
CA ALA A 174 1.56 -0.25 -6.66
C ALA A 174 0.28 0.60 -6.81
N ASP A 175 -0.04 1.32 -5.75
CA ASP A 175 -1.06 2.37 -5.74
C ASP A 175 -0.40 3.74 -5.50
N ILE A 176 -0.84 4.75 -6.26
CA ILE A 176 -0.34 6.11 -6.17
C ILE A 176 -1.50 7.02 -5.73
N GLU A 177 -1.28 7.74 -4.63
CA GLU A 177 -2.17 8.80 -4.18
C GLU A 177 -1.40 10.12 -4.12
N LEU A 178 -1.96 11.15 -4.74
CA LEU A 178 -1.50 12.53 -4.61
C LEU A 178 -2.48 13.29 -3.70
N VAL A 179 -1.99 13.82 -2.60
CA VAL A 179 -2.72 14.74 -1.72
C VAL A 179 -2.11 16.13 -1.86
N VAL A 180 -2.92 17.11 -2.25
CA VAL A 180 -2.51 18.51 -2.39
C VAL A 180 -3.05 19.33 -1.23
N ASP A 181 -2.13 19.98 -0.50
CA ASP A 181 -2.39 20.83 0.68
C ASP A 181 -3.26 20.14 1.75
N GLY A 182 -3.20 18.81 1.83
CA GLY A 182 -4.02 18.02 2.76
C GLY A 182 -5.53 18.00 2.45
N THR A 183 -5.98 18.57 1.32
CA THR A 183 -7.41 18.76 1.03
C THR A 183 -7.88 18.07 -0.24
N THR A 184 -7.08 18.10 -1.31
CA THR A 184 -7.45 17.50 -2.60
C THR A 184 -6.74 16.18 -2.76
N THR A 185 -7.49 15.09 -2.99
CA THR A 185 -6.89 13.78 -3.23
C THR A 185 -7.16 13.28 -4.63
N LYS A 186 -6.10 12.84 -5.29
CA LYS A 186 -6.09 12.19 -6.60
C LYS A 186 -5.42 10.84 -6.49
N ARG A 187 -5.81 9.91 -7.36
CA ARG A 187 -5.46 8.49 -7.22
C ARG A 187 -5.25 7.86 -8.57
N LEU A 188 -4.24 7.02 -8.66
CA LEU A 188 -4.09 6.02 -9.69
C LEU A 188 -3.80 4.69 -8.98
N MET A 189 -4.75 3.76 -9.06
CA MET A 189 -4.79 2.54 -8.25
C MET A 189 -4.57 1.32 -9.15
N ASN A 190 -4.09 0.23 -8.55
CA ASN A 190 -3.88 -1.05 -9.23
C ASN A 190 -2.86 -0.96 -10.38
N VAL A 191 -1.85 -0.09 -10.25
CA VAL A 191 -0.87 0.19 -11.30
C VAL A 191 0.13 -0.94 -11.42
N THR A 192 0.40 -1.38 -12.65
CA THR A 192 1.50 -2.33 -12.93
C THR A 192 2.80 -1.54 -13.10
N MET A 193 3.76 -1.79 -12.21
CA MET A 193 5.05 -1.12 -12.20
C MET A 193 5.91 -1.52 -13.42
N ASN A 194 6.81 -0.62 -13.81
CA ASN A 194 7.89 -0.93 -14.75
C ASN A 194 8.84 -1.96 -14.12
N GLY A 195 9.30 -2.94 -14.89
CA GLY A 195 10.21 -3.98 -14.43
C GLY A 195 9.58 -5.36 -14.31
N SER A 196 10.30 -6.28 -13.69
CA SER A 196 9.88 -7.68 -13.49
C SER A 196 9.61 -7.98 -12.01
N SER A 197 8.90 -9.07 -11.73
CA SER A 197 8.63 -9.51 -10.35
C SER A 197 9.92 -9.60 -9.53
N GLY A 198 9.89 -9.04 -8.32
CA GLY A 198 11.00 -9.08 -7.38
C GLY A 198 12.11 -8.07 -7.70
N THR A 199 11.93 -7.16 -8.65
CA THR A 199 12.88 -6.08 -8.89
C THR A 199 12.94 -5.16 -7.67
N ASP A 200 14.15 -4.94 -7.15
CA ASP A 200 14.36 -4.08 -5.97
C ASP A 200 14.01 -2.63 -6.26
N ILE A 201 13.26 -1.99 -5.36
CA ILE A 201 13.01 -0.54 -5.40
C ILE A 201 13.95 0.12 -4.41
N SER A 202 15.14 0.45 -4.88
CA SER A 202 16.28 0.82 -4.01
C SER A 202 16.40 2.31 -3.71
N HIS A 203 15.94 3.16 -4.61
CA HIS A 203 16.13 4.61 -4.53
C HIS A 203 14.83 5.36 -4.77
N PHE A 204 14.66 6.47 -4.06
CA PHE A 204 13.80 7.54 -4.53
C PHE A 204 14.68 8.65 -5.12
N VAL A 205 14.19 9.25 -6.20
CA VAL A 205 14.94 10.19 -7.02
C VAL A 205 14.08 11.41 -7.23
N VAL A 206 14.57 12.59 -6.88
CA VAL A 206 13.87 13.84 -7.19
C VAL A 206 14.67 14.65 -8.17
N TYR A 207 13.99 15.25 -9.13
CA TYR A 207 14.63 16.02 -10.16
C TYR A 207 13.80 17.25 -10.55
N LEU A 208 14.52 18.24 -11.07
CA LEU A 208 13.97 19.49 -11.54
C LEU A 208 14.65 19.88 -12.84
N ASN A 209 13.83 20.30 -13.80
CA ASN A 209 14.27 20.97 -15.01
C ASN A 209 13.53 22.29 -15.21
N ASP A 210 14.29 23.34 -15.51
CA ASP A 210 13.81 24.69 -15.80
C ASP A 210 12.75 25.20 -14.81
N ASP A 211 13.24 25.72 -13.68
CA ASP A 211 12.45 26.14 -12.52
C ASP A 211 11.62 27.43 -12.72
N TRP A 212 11.53 27.93 -13.96
CA TRP A 212 10.70 29.06 -14.32
C TRP A 212 9.21 28.70 -14.24
N ASN A 213 8.46 29.27 -13.31
CA ASN A 213 7.05 28.91 -13.11
C ASN A 213 6.07 29.64 -14.06
N GLY A 214 6.58 30.46 -14.98
CA GLY A 214 5.78 31.35 -15.83
C GLY A 214 5.93 32.84 -15.48
N SER A 215 6.47 33.16 -14.31
CA SER A 215 6.68 34.55 -13.85
C SER A 215 8.01 34.80 -13.15
N ALA A 216 8.55 33.78 -12.47
CA ALA A 216 9.86 33.83 -11.84
C ALA A 216 10.47 32.43 -11.79
N ASN A 217 11.79 32.37 -11.60
CA ASN A 217 12.46 31.14 -11.21
C ASN A 217 12.13 30.83 -9.75
N THR A 218 11.66 29.61 -9.48
CA THR A 218 11.23 29.18 -8.14
C THR A 218 11.79 27.81 -7.81
N ASN A 219 12.58 27.74 -6.74
CA ASN A 219 13.07 26.49 -6.18
C ASN A 219 11.91 25.55 -5.80
N ILE A 220 12.19 24.25 -5.73
CA ILE A 220 11.28 23.28 -5.10
C ILE A 220 11.91 22.74 -3.82
N TYR A 221 11.09 22.24 -2.90
CA TYR A 221 11.56 21.72 -1.62
C TYR A 221 11.01 20.34 -1.32
N LEU A 222 11.89 19.45 -0.89
CA LEU A 222 11.52 18.18 -0.28
C LEU A 222 11.28 18.40 1.22
N LYS A 223 10.07 18.09 1.69
CA LYS A 223 9.63 18.39 3.05
C LYS A 223 9.88 17.21 4.01
N PRO A 224 10.15 17.46 5.31
CA PRO A 224 10.47 16.44 6.32
C PRO A 224 9.47 15.30 6.49
N THR A 225 8.26 15.42 5.95
CA THR A 225 7.26 14.36 5.84
C THR A 225 7.66 13.24 4.86
N THR A 226 8.85 13.31 4.27
CA THR A 226 9.42 12.25 3.43
C THR A 226 9.89 11.07 4.27
N GLN A 227 9.26 9.91 4.05
CA GLN A 227 9.40 8.74 4.92
C GLN A 227 8.98 7.46 4.19
N HIS A 228 9.48 6.31 4.62
CA HIS A 228 8.85 5.03 4.30
C HIS A 228 8.40 4.29 5.55
N ASN A 229 7.26 3.61 5.43
CA ASN A 229 6.59 2.91 6.52
C ASN A 229 6.04 1.57 6.05
N ALA A 230 6.38 0.51 6.76
CA ALA A 230 5.87 -0.84 6.57
C ALA A 230 4.53 -0.93 7.30
N THR A 231 3.43 -0.73 6.58
CA THR A 231 2.10 -0.65 7.20
C THR A 231 1.61 -1.99 7.69
N GLY A 232 2.11 -3.09 7.10
CA GLY A 232 1.58 -4.43 7.31
C GLY A 232 0.18 -4.59 6.72
N GLU A 233 -0.16 -3.78 5.71
CA GLU A 233 -1.48 -3.77 5.06
C GLU A 233 -1.29 -3.67 3.55
N VAL A 234 -1.98 -4.52 2.81
CA VAL A 234 -2.02 -4.56 1.35
C VAL A 234 -3.46 -4.44 0.89
N TYR A 235 -3.74 -3.49 0.01
CA TYR A 235 -5.07 -3.23 -0.55
C TYR A 235 -5.07 -3.60 -2.03
N LEU A 236 -6.03 -4.43 -2.45
CA LEU A 236 -6.11 -4.94 -3.82
C LEU A 236 -7.49 -4.69 -4.42
N GLY A 237 -7.54 -4.17 -5.65
CA GLY A 237 -8.78 -3.97 -6.39
C GLY A 237 -9.58 -2.72 -6.00
N TYR A 238 -9.10 -1.93 -5.04
CA TYR A 238 -9.80 -0.72 -4.61
C TYR A 238 -9.94 0.28 -5.76
N TYR A 239 -11.08 0.97 -5.79
CA TYR A 239 -11.46 1.92 -6.84
C TYR A 239 -11.55 1.32 -8.26
N LEU A 240 -11.53 -0.01 -8.40
CA LEU A 240 -11.86 -0.67 -9.65
C LEU A 240 -13.39 -0.66 -9.83
N SER A 241 -13.88 0.11 -10.80
CA SER A 241 -15.32 0.24 -11.06
C SER A 241 -15.95 -0.99 -11.71
N SER A 242 -15.16 -1.75 -12.47
CA SER A 242 -15.55 -2.99 -13.14
C SER A 242 -14.32 -3.72 -13.67
N GLY A 243 -14.50 -4.99 -14.05
CA GLY A 243 -13.44 -5.77 -14.69
C GLY A 243 -12.53 -6.50 -13.70
N THR A 244 -11.37 -6.93 -14.18
CA THR A 244 -10.48 -7.84 -13.44
C THR A 244 -9.15 -7.18 -13.15
N TYR A 245 -8.70 -7.29 -11.90
CA TYR A 245 -7.34 -6.95 -11.47
C TYR A 245 -6.60 -8.20 -10.99
N THR A 246 -5.40 -8.41 -11.54
CA THR A 246 -4.54 -9.55 -11.18
C THR A 246 -3.21 -9.00 -10.67
N PRO A 247 -3.02 -8.85 -9.34
CA PRO A 247 -1.73 -8.47 -8.79
C PRO A 247 -0.67 -9.55 -8.99
N GLY A 248 0.60 -9.17 -8.81
CA GLY A 248 1.72 -10.12 -8.74
C GLY A 248 1.77 -10.88 -7.42
N LEU A 249 2.93 -11.43 -7.09
CA LEU A 249 3.15 -12.11 -5.82
C LEU A 249 3.01 -11.14 -4.64
N VAL A 250 2.15 -11.49 -3.67
CA VAL A 250 2.02 -10.81 -2.39
C VAL A 250 2.75 -11.62 -1.34
N LYS A 251 3.60 -10.96 -0.57
CA LYS A 251 4.46 -11.55 0.47
C LYS A 251 4.55 -10.62 1.66
N ASP A 252 5.02 -11.14 2.79
CA ASP A 252 5.43 -10.30 3.91
C ASP A 252 6.63 -9.43 3.54
N GLY A 253 6.68 -8.25 4.14
CA GLY A 253 7.83 -7.36 4.09
C GLY A 253 8.71 -7.50 5.33
N LEU A 254 9.61 -6.55 5.49
CA LEU A 254 10.35 -6.32 6.73
C LEU A 254 9.87 -5.04 7.39
N THR A 255 10.10 -4.86 8.69
CA THR A 255 9.88 -3.56 9.34
C THR A 255 10.83 -2.52 8.72
N SER A 256 10.40 -1.26 8.53
CA SER A 256 11.17 -0.30 7.73
C SER A 256 12.57 0.03 8.27
N ASN A 257 12.78 -0.12 9.58
CA ASN A 257 14.08 0.11 10.22
C ASN A 257 14.92 -1.17 10.41
N SER A 258 14.58 -2.27 9.74
CA SER A 258 15.24 -3.56 9.89
C SER A 258 15.53 -4.23 8.55
N THR A 259 16.61 -5.01 8.52
CA THR A 259 16.98 -5.88 7.40
C THR A 259 16.57 -7.34 7.60
N SER A 260 15.96 -7.68 8.75
CA SER A 260 15.66 -9.08 9.10
C SER A 260 14.37 -9.30 9.90
N THR A 261 13.80 -8.26 10.49
CA THR A 261 12.55 -8.37 11.24
C THR A 261 11.38 -8.40 10.26
N SER A 262 10.70 -9.54 10.17
CA SER A 262 9.51 -9.69 9.34
C SER A 262 8.40 -8.72 9.77
N ASN A 263 7.65 -8.24 8.79
CA ASN A 263 6.43 -7.47 8.98
C ASN A 263 5.31 -8.16 8.20
N SER A 264 4.41 -8.81 8.94
CA SER A 264 3.23 -9.48 8.40
C SER A 264 2.34 -8.50 7.65
N ASN A 265 1.90 -8.89 6.46
CA ASN A 265 0.93 -8.13 5.66
C ASN A 265 -0.46 -8.74 5.77
N ASP A 266 -1.42 -7.98 6.30
CA ASP A 266 -2.84 -8.25 6.14
C ASP A 266 -3.28 -7.83 4.73
N VAL A 267 -4.11 -8.64 4.08
CA VAL A 267 -4.55 -8.41 2.70
C VAL A 267 -6.04 -8.10 2.68
N TYR A 268 -6.38 -6.95 2.11
CA TYR A 268 -7.75 -6.50 1.93
C TYR A 268 -8.12 -6.49 0.45
N ILE A 269 -9.15 -7.24 0.11
CA ILE A 269 -9.75 -7.21 -1.22
C ILE A 269 -10.89 -6.21 -1.22
N GLY A 270 -10.81 -5.24 -2.13
CA GLY A 270 -11.82 -4.21 -2.35
C GLY A 270 -12.27 -4.16 -3.81
N GLY A 271 -12.92 -3.05 -4.17
CA GLY A 271 -13.47 -2.79 -5.49
C GLY A 271 -14.98 -2.56 -5.46
N ASP A 272 -15.51 -2.00 -6.54
CA ASP A 272 -16.95 -1.76 -6.69
C ASP A 272 -17.66 -3.02 -7.18
N LEU A 273 -18.99 -3.04 -7.08
CA LEU A 273 -19.81 -4.13 -7.62
C LEU A 273 -19.51 -4.36 -9.10
N GLY A 274 -19.13 -5.59 -9.46
CA GLY A 274 -18.76 -5.97 -10.83
C GLY A 274 -17.25 -5.94 -11.11
N SER A 275 -16.45 -5.55 -10.12
CA SER A 275 -15.00 -5.75 -10.14
C SER A 275 -14.61 -7.12 -9.55
N THR A 276 -13.43 -7.61 -9.90
CA THR A 276 -12.89 -8.86 -9.37
C THR A 276 -11.38 -8.76 -9.23
N VAL A 277 -10.86 -9.21 -8.09
CA VAL A 277 -9.42 -9.48 -7.91
C VAL A 277 -9.15 -10.95 -8.17
N VAL A 278 -8.09 -11.27 -8.91
CA VAL A 278 -7.65 -12.66 -9.14
C VAL A 278 -6.28 -12.87 -8.51
N LEU A 279 -6.18 -13.76 -7.52
CA LEU A 279 -4.89 -14.15 -6.94
C LEU A 279 -4.34 -15.40 -7.64
N SER A 280 -3.45 -15.18 -8.60
CA SER A 280 -2.86 -16.22 -9.44
C SER A 280 -1.48 -16.72 -9.00
N SER A 281 -0.95 -16.17 -7.89
CA SER A 281 0.36 -16.51 -7.36
C SER A 281 0.24 -17.38 -6.10
N ALA A 282 1.27 -18.19 -5.81
CA ALA A 282 1.42 -18.82 -4.50
C ALA A 282 1.94 -17.78 -3.50
N ASN A 283 1.02 -16.98 -2.96
CA ASN A 283 1.32 -15.89 -2.05
C ASN A 283 1.89 -16.39 -0.72
N THR A 284 2.75 -15.60 -0.09
CA THR A 284 3.51 -16.00 1.12
C THR A 284 3.35 -15.04 2.29
N TYR A 285 2.38 -14.13 2.23
CA TYR A 285 2.04 -13.29 3.39
C TYR A 285 1.46 -14.13 4.52
N THR A 286 1.71 -13.71 5.76
CA THR A 286 1.25 -14.42 6.97
C THR A 286 0.04 -13.76 7.65
N GLY A 287 -0.34 -12.56 7.22
CA GLY A 287 -1.52 -11.86 7.72
C GLY A 287 -2.83 -12.40 7.14
N ALA A 288 -3.94 -11.89 7.66
CA ALA A 288 -5.27 -12.37 7.28
C ALA A 288 -5.70 -11.86 5.90
N THR A 289 -6.53 -12.63 5.20
CA THR A 289 -7.24 -12.14 4.02
C THR A 289 -8.65 -11.68 4.40
N THR A 290 -9.00 -10.44 4.07
CA THR A 290 -10.36 -9.93 4.23
C THR A 290 -10.94 -9.53 2.88
N ILE A 291 -12.06 -10.15 2.50
CA ILE A 291 -12.82 -9.80 1.30
C ILE A 291 -13.96 -8.89 1.74
N ASN A 292 -13.90 -7.64 1.30
CA ASN A 292 -14.87 -6.62 1.72
C ASN A 292 -16.20 -6.71 0.95
N ALA A 293 -17.20 -6.00 1.47
CA ALA A 293 -18.47 -5.81 0.78
C ALA A 293 -18.25 -5.29 -0.65
N ASN A 294 -19.09 -5.74 -1.59
CA ASN A 294 -19.05 -5.40 -3.01
C ASN A 294 -17.86 -5.97 -3.80
N ALA A 295 -16.87 -6.54 -3.13
CA ALA A 295 -15.70 -7.13 -3.77
C ALA A 295 -15.87 -8.62 -4.04
N ALA A 296 -15.29 -9.09 -5.14
CA ALA A 296 -15.15 -10.50 -5.46
C ALA A 296 -13.66 -10.86 -5.55
N LEU A 297 -13.24 -11.88 -4.80
CA LEU A 297 -11.93 -12.50 -4.93
C LEU A 297 -12.07 -13.82 -5.68
N LYS A 298 -11.33 -13.99 -6.78
CA LYS A 298 -11.18 -15.26 -7.50
C LYS A 298 -9.81 -15.87 -7.25
N LEU A 299 -9.78 -17.18 -7.08
CA LEU A 299 -8.53 -17.92 -7.11
C LEU A 299 -8.05 -18.08 -8.57
N GLY A 300 -6.75 -17.95 -8.79
CA GLY A 300 -6.08 -18.21 -10.08
C GLY A 300 -5.10 -19.38 -10.03
N VAL A 301 -4.92 -19.99 -8.86
CA VAL A 301 -4.04 -21.14 -8.62
C VAL A 301 -4.55 -21.94 -7.44
N SER A 302 -4.34 -23.26 -7.45
CA SER A 302 -4.58 -24.12 -6.27
C SER A 302 -3.45 -23.93 -5.26
N SER A 303 -3.66 -24.34 -4.01
CA SER A 303 -2.55 -24.46 -3.04
C SER A 303 -1.44 -25.36 -3.63
N ALA A 304 -0.23 -24.83 -3.80
CA ALA A 304 0.88 -25.52 -4.47
C ALA A 304 1.82 -26.26 -3.50
N THR A 305 1.92 -25.81 -2.24
CA THR A 305 2.77 -26.38 -1.18
C THR A 305 2.00 -26.45 0.14
N SER A 306 2.51 -27.22 1.11
CA SER A 306 1.84 -27.50 2.39
C SER A 306 1.74 -26.33 3.38
N SER A 307 1.99 -25.10 2.94
CA SER A 307 2.00 -23.92 3.82
C SER A 307 1.62 -22.61 3.13
N SER A 308 1.40 -22.59 1.81
CA SER A 308 1.07 -21.37 1.08
C SER A 308 0.22 -21.63 -0.17
N GLY A 309 -0.73 -20.74 -0.43
CA GLY A 309 -1.61 -20.78 -1.60
C GLY A 309 -1.96 -19.38 -2.10
N PRO A 310 -3.02 -19.22 -2.90
CA PRO A 310 -3.45 -17.89 -3.36
C PRO A 310 -3.81 -16.95 -2.19
N LEU A 311 -4.19 -17.49 -1.02
CA LEU A 311 -4.61 -16.74 0.15
C LEU A 311 -3.50 -16.55 1.21
N GLY A 312 -2.22 -16.71 0.81
CA GLY A 312 -1.10 -16.62 1.75
C GLY A 312 -0.88 -17.93 2.52
N THR A 313 -0.31 -17.82 3.72
CA THR A 313 -0.21 -18.95 4.66
C THR A 313 -1.53 -19.17 5.39
N THR A 314 -1.70 -20.33 6.04
CA THR A 314 -3.01 -20.72 6.58
C THR A 314 -3.31 -20.26 8.02
N ASP A 315 -2.36 -19.55 8.65
CA ASP A 315 -2.41 -19.31 10.10
C ASP A 315 -3.41 -18.21 10.50
N ALA A 316 -3.54 -17.16 9.69
CA ALA A 316 -4.38 -16.01 9.99
C ALA A 316 -5.83 -16.13 9.49
N GLY A 317 -6.08 -16.96 8.47
CA GLY A 317 -7.42 -17.19 7.97
C GLY A 317 -7.93 -16.15 6.97
N THR A 318 -9.07 -16.50 6.37
CA THR A 318 -9.78 -15.68 5.39
C THR A 318 -11.16 -15.33 5.92
N THR A 319 -11.55 -14.06 5.80
CA THR A 319 -12.88 -13.57 6.16
C THR A 319 -13.58 -13.01 4.94
N VAL A 320 -14.77 -13.53 4.63
CA VAL A 320 -15.70 -12.91 3.68
C VAL A 320 -16.68 -12.05 4.46
N SER A 321 -16.61 -10.74 4.25
CA SER A 321 -17.52 -9.77 4.84
C SER A 321 -18.91 -9.85 4.18
N SER A 322 -19.92 -9.28 4.84
CA SER A 322 -21.27 -9.19 4.27
C SER A 322 -21.25 -8.49 2.92
N GLY A 323 -21.75 -9.18 1.89
CA GLY A 323 -21.76 -8.70 0.51
C GLY A 323 -20.44 -8.88 -0.25
N GLY A 324 -19.45 -9.57 0.31
CA GLY A 324 -18.24 -10.02 -0.39
C GLY A 324 -18.40 -11.45 -0.94
N VAL A 325 -17.53 -11.84 -1.88
CA VAL A 325 -17.53 -13.19 -2.47
C VAL A 325 -16.11 -13.73 -2.58
N LEU A 326 -15.89 -14.94 -2.08
CA LEU A 326 -14.75 -15.79 -2.43
C LEU A 326 -15.19 -16.80 -3.50
N ASP A 327 -14.53 -16.78 -4.64
CA ASP A 327 -14.80 -17.67 -5.76
C ASP A 327 -13.59 -18.61 -6.00
N MET A 328 -13.83 -19.90 -5.78
CA MET A 328 -12.85 -20.95 -5.97
C MET A 328 -12.39 -21.07 -7.42
N ASN A 329 -13.24 -20.68 -8.39
CA ASN A 329 -12.90 -20.62 -9.81
C ASN A 329 -12.26 -21.93 -10.35
N GLY A 330 -12.68 -23.08 -9.83
CA GLY A 330 -12.15 -24.41 -10.17
C GLY A 330 -10.79 -24.76 -9.56
N TYR A 331 -10.23 -23.89 -8.73
CA TYR A 331 -9.01 -24.15 -7.96
C TYR A 331 -9.34 -24.67 -6.56
N SER A 332 -8.35 -25.30 -5.91
CA SER A 332 -8.56 -25.98 -4.63
C SER A 332 -7.55 -25.54 -3.57
N LEU A 333 -8.02 -25.41 -2.33
CA LEU A 333 -7.19 -25.41 -1.12
C LEU A 333 -7.33 -26.79 -0.47
N SER A 334 -6.34 -27.64 -0.69
CA SER A 334 -6.39 -29.06 -0.31
C SER A 334 -5.93 -29.29 1.14
N SER A 335 -5.88 -30.55 1.59
CA SER A 335 -5.44 -30.92 2.95
C SER A 335 -4.03 -30.46 3.33
N SER A 336 -3.23 -30.05 2.34
CA SER A 336 -1.92 -29.45 2.56
C SER A 336 -1.99 -27.97 2.95
N ALA A 337 -3.13 -27.29 2.76
CA ALA A 337 -3.35 -25.89 3.11
C ALA A 337 -4.75 -25.71 3.72
N THR A 338 -4.89 -26.05 4.99
CA THR A 338 -6.16 -25.97 5.74
C THR A 338 -6.43 -24.55 6.26
N GLU A 339 -6.72 -23.64 5.34
CA GLU A 339 -7.06 -22.25 5.64
C GLU A 339 -8.42 -22.13 6.35
N SER A 340 -8.48 -21.41 7.47
CA SER A 340 -9.76 -21.16 8.16
C SER A 340 -10.58 -20.10 7.41
N LEU A 341 -11.86 -20.36 7.18
CA LEU A 341 -12.78 -19.43 6.51
C LEU A 341 -13.86 -18.94 7.45
N THR A 342 -14.08 -17.64 7.51
CA THR A 342 -15.25 -17.04 8.16
C THR A 342 -16.18 -16.44 7.11
N LEU A 343 -17.45 -16.85 7.11
CA LEU A 343 -18.49 -16.30 6.24
C LEU A 343 -19.43 -15.40 7.04
N ASN A 344 -19.62 -14.17 6.56
CA ASN A 344 -20.51 -13.17 7.16
C ASN A 344 -21.58 -12.69 6.18
N GLY A 345 -22.25 -13.58 5.44
CA GLY A 345 -23.35 -13.17 4.56
C GLY A 345 -23.62 -14.14 3.42
N THR A 346 -24.64 -13.83 2.62
CA THR A 346 -25.05 -14.62 1.44
C THR A 346 -24.30 -14.25 0.17
N GLY A 347 -23.31 -13.35 0.27
CA GLY A 347 -22.53 -12.83 -0.86
C GLY A 347 -23.28 -11.84 -1.75
N ILE A 348 -22.69 -11.52 -2.90
CA ILE A 348 -23.28 -10.57 -3.87
C ILE A 348 -24.54 -11.20 -4.48
N SER A 349 -25.64 -10.46 -4.44
CA SER A 349 -26.95 -10.89 -4.96
C SER A 349 -27.47 -12.21 -4.36
N SER A 350 -27.01 -12.58 -3.16
CA SER A 350 -27.33 -13.85 -2.49
C SER A 350 -26.91 -15.12 -3.28
N SER A 351 -25.93 -15.02 -4.16
CA SER A 351 -25.42 -16.16 -4.96
C SER A 351 -24.44 -17.07 -4.21
N GLY A 352 -24.04 -16.69 -2.98
CA GLY A 352 -23.05 -17.35 -2.16
C GLY A 352 -21.91 -16.42 -1.78
N ALA A 353 -21.51 -16.44 -0.50
CA ALA A 353 -20.28 -15.80 -0.03
C ALA A 353 -19.04 -16.65 -0.34
N LEU A 354 -19.22 -17.96 -0.50
CA LEU A 354 -18.24 -18.86 -1.11
C LEU A 354 -18.90 -19.50 -2.34
N ILE A 355 -18.29 -19.37 -3.51
CA ILE A 355 -18.79 -19.95 -4.75
C ILE A 355 -17.70 -20.69 -5.51
N ASN A 356 -18.12 -21.50 -6.47
CA ASN A 356 -17.25 -21.96 -7.55
C ASN A 356 -17.90 -21.64 -8.89
N SER A 357 -17.40 -20.62 -9.58
CA SER A 357 -17.93 -20.19 -10.87
C SER A 357 -17.47 -21.06 -12.06
N SER A 358 -16.53 -21.98 -11.84
CA SER A 358 -16.04 -22.91 -12.85
C SER A 358 -16.82 -24.22 -12.83
N GLY A 359 -16.98 -24.87 -13.98
CA GLY A 359 -17.51 -26.23 -14.06
C GLY A 359 -16.55 -27.31 -13.54
N THR A 360 -15.29 -26.95 -13.25
CA THR A 360 -14.33 -27.85 -12.59
C THR A 360 -14.59 -27.86 -11.10
N SER A 361 -14.76 -29.05 -10.50
CA SER A 361 -14.97 -29.18 -9.06
C SER A 361 -13.76 -28.64 -8.27
N SER A 362 -14.04 -28.02 -7.13
CA SER A 362 -13.03 -27.46 -6.21
C SER A 362 -13.09 -28.11 -4.84
N VAL A 363 -12.05 -27.91 -4.03
CA VAL A 363 -11.97 -28.38 -2.64
C VAL A 363 -11.63 -27.22 -1.72
N TRP A 364 -12.35 -27.12 -0.59
CA TRP A 364 -11.96 -26.32 0.57
C TRP A 364 -11.73 -27.25 1.77
N ALA A 365 -10.47 -27.40 2.19
CA ALA A 365 -10.11 -28.36 3.23
C ALA A 365 -10.13 -27.81 4.66
N GLY A 366 -10.02 -26.49 4.84
CA GLY A 366 -10.05 -25.87 6.17
C GLY A 366 -11.46 -25.72 6.74
N SER A 367 -11.56 -25.38 8.03
CA SER A 367 -12.85 -25.17 8.69
C SER A 367 -13.57 -23.93 8.16
N ILE A 368 -14.89 -23.97 8.16
CA ILE A 368 -15.76 -22.85 7.81
C ILE A 368 -16.58 -22.47 9.05
N ALA A 369 -16.49 -21.20 9.47
CA ALA A 369 -17.28 -20.62 10.52
C ALA A 369 -18.37 -19.70 9.92
N LEU A 370 -19.63 -19.95 10.28
CA LEU A 370 -20.79 -19.16 9.86
C LEU A 370 -21.09 -18.11 10.94
N SER A 371 -20.62 -16.89 10.72
CA SER A 371 -20.76 -15.78 11.67
C SER A 371 -22.11 -15.04 11.51
N SER A 372 -22.76 -15.19 10.35
CA SER A 372 -24.15 -14.80 10.09
C SER A 372 -24.83 -15.80 9.15
N LEU A 373 -26.10 -15.56 8.79
CA LEU A 373 -26.74 -16.25 7.66
C LEU A 373 -25.79 -16.20 6.46
N SER A 374 -25.42 -17.38 5.96
CA SER A 374 -24.45 -17.52 4.88
C SER A 374 -25.04 -18.27 3.71
N ALA A 375 -24.33 -18.31 2.58
CA ALA A 375 -24.69 -19.17 1.47
C ALA A 375 -23.41 -19.65 0.77
N ILE A 376 -23.44 -20.90 0.28
CA ILE A 376 -22.43 -21.49 -0.60
C ILE A 376 -23.11 -21.83 -1.92
N GLY A 377 -22.49 -21.50 -3.05
CA GLY A 377 -23.11 -21.69 -4.36
C GLY A 377 -22.13 -21.75 -5.52
N GLY A 378 -22.57 -21.27 -6.68
CA GLY A 378 -21.81 -21.33 -7.93
C GLY A 378 -22.34 -22.38 -8.91
N THR A 379 -21.63 -22.54 -10.02
CA THR A 379 -21.99 -23.44 -11.12
C THR A 379 -21.36 -24.83 -10.96
N GLY A 380 -20.17 -24.92 -10.38
CA GLY A 380 -19.49 -26.18 -10.11
C GLY A 380 -19.48 -26.57 -8.64
N ASP A 381 -19.19 -27.84 -8.38
CA ASP A 381 -19.17 -28.38 -7.02
C ASP A 381 -18.02 -27.79 -6.19
N ILE A 382 -18.27 -27.68 -4.88
CA ILE A 382 -17.25 -27.43 -3.86
C ILE A 382 -17.29 -28.57 -2.85
N THR A 383 -16.20 -29.33 -2.75
CA THR A 383 -16.04 -30.33 -1.69
C THR A 383 -15.52 -29.65 -0.44
N ILE A 384 -16.35 -29.57 0.60
CA ILE A 384 -15.93 -29.08 1.92
C ILE A 384 -15.43 -30.28 2.73
N SER A 385 -14.13 -30.30 3.04
CA SER A 385 -13.52 -31.38 3.83
C SER A 385 -13.32 -31.01 5.30
N GLY A 386 -13.34 -29.72 5.62
CA GLY A 386 -13.27 -29.22 6.98
C GLY A 386 -14.63 -29.17 7.67
N VAL A 387 -14.63 -28.85 8.97
CA VAL A 387 -15.86 -28.68 9.76
C VAL A 387 -16.56 -27.38 9.36
N ILE A 388 -17.86 -27.45 9.11
CA ILE A 388 -18.75 -26.27 9.09
C ILE A 388 -19.30 -26.08 10.51
N SER A 389 -19.16 -24.89 11.06
CA SER A 389 -19.52 -24.56 12.44
C SER A 389 -20.17 -23.17 12.53
N GLY A 390 -20.78 -22.87 13.68
CA GLY A 390 -21.52 -21.63 13.92
C GLY A 390 -22.96 -21.91 14.35
N ALA A 391 -23.66 -20.89 14.83
CA ALA A 391 -25.06 -20.97 15.24
C ALA A 391 -26.04 -20.48 14.15
N ASN A 392 -25.52 -20.10 12.99
CA ASN A 392 -26.27 -19.48 11.90
C ASN A 392 -26.55 -20.49 10.78
N ASP A 393 -27.63 -20.23 10.04
CA ASP A 393 -28.02 -21.05 8.89
C ASP A 393 -27.06 -20.90 7.69
N LEU A 394 -27.01 -21.94 6.87
CA LEU A 394 -26.25 -22.04 5.62
C LEU A 394 -27.17 -22.17 4.41
#